data_AF-A0A353W238-F1
#
_entry.id   AF-A0A353W238-F1
#
_cell.length_a   1.000
_cell.length_b   1.000
_cell.length_c   1.000
_cell.angle_alpha   90.00
_cell.angle_beta   90.00
_cell.angle_gamma   90.00
#
_symmetry.space_group_name_H-M   'P 1'
#
loop_
_entity.id
_entity.type
_entity.pdbx_description
1 polymer ?
#
loop_
_entity_poly.entity_id
_entity_poly.type
_entity_poly.pdbx_seq_one_letter_code
_entity_poly.pdbx_strand_id
1 'polypeptide(L)'
;MTLKEKHALEFEILSDTDNVVAKQFGLVFQLEDKLIALYQKMGIDLVKSQENQNNELPIPATYVVNTVGVIKLAYLNSDYTKRLEPMDAVAALD
;
A
#
# COMPACT_ATOMS: atom_id res chain seq x y z
N MET A 1 -14.93 14.62 3.21
CA MET A 1 -14.41 14.05 4.46
C MET A 1 -13.24 13.16 4.10
N THR A 2 -12.05 13.42 4.63
CA THR A 2 -10.84 12.63 4.38
C THR A 2 -10.93 11.26 5.09
N LEU A 3 -10.04 10.31 4.74
CA LEU A 3 -9.97 9.03 5.44
C LEU A 3 -9.67 9.22 6.94
N LYS A 4 -8.76 10.16 7.26
CA LYS A 4 -8.41 10.54 8.63
C LYS A 4 -9.62 11.03 9.42
N GLU A 5 -10.40 11.95 8.84
CA GLU A 5 -11.62 12.47 9.46
C GLU A 5 -12.69 11.38 9.63
N LYS A 6 -12.94 10.59 8.57
CA LYS A 6 -13.97 9.55 8.56
C LYS A 6 -13.76 8.50 9.66
N HIS A 7 -12.50 8.22 9.99
CA HIS A 7 -12.11 7.20 10.96
C HIS A 7 -11.53 7.77 12.27
N ALA A 8 -11.58 9.09 12.47
CA ALA A 8 -11.01 9.77 13.64
C ALA A 8 -9.55 9.33 13.96
N LEU A 9 -8.72 9.21 12.93
CA LEU A 9 -7.35 8.74 13.08
C LEU A 9 -6.44 9.85 13.63
N GLU A 10 -5.65 9.51 14.66
CA GLU A 10 -4.77 10.45 15.36
C GLU A 10 -3.38 10.62 14.68
N PHE A 11 -3.13 9.88 13.60
CA PHE A 11 -1.89 9.91 12.84
C PHE A 11 -2.09 10.47 11.43
N GLU A 12 -0.98 10.86 10.79
CA GLU A 12 -1.02 11.37 9.42
C GLU A 12 -1.30 10.27 8.40
N ILE A 13 -2.10 10.62 7.39
CA ILE A 13 -2.36 9.78 6.23
C ILE A 13 -1.88 10.55 5.01
N LEU A 14 -0.98 9.93 4.26
CA LEU A 14 -0.41 10.50 3.04
C LEU A 14 -0.98 9.77 1.83
N SER A 15 -0.98 10.45 0.67
CA SER A 15 -1.37 9.88 -0.62
C SER A 15 -0.14 9.76 -1.51
N ASP A 16 0.10 8.56 -2.03
CA ASP A 16 1.16 8.28 -3.02
C ASP A 16 0.55 8.21 -4.42
N THR A 17 0.24 9.37 -5.00
CA THR A 17 -0.33 9.45 -6.36
C THR A 17 0.61 8.79 -7.37
N ASP A 18 0.05 7.95 -8.23
CA ASP A 18 0.78 7.17 -9.25
C ASP A 18 1.88 6.23 -8.71
N ASN A 19 1.78 5.87 -7.42
CA ASN A 19 2.67 4.95 -6.74
C ASN A 19 4.16 5.36 -6.80
N VAL A 20 4.47 6.66 -6.80
CA VAL A 20 5.84 7.17 -6.98
C VAL A 20 6.79 6.66 -5.90
N VAL A 21 6.35 6.67 -4.63
CA VAL A 21 7.16 6.14 -3.51
C VAL A 21 7.14 4.61 -3.51
N ALA A 22 5.98 3.98 -3.69
CA ALA A 22 5.87 2.54 -3.72
C ALA A 22 6.74 1.88 -4.83
N LYS A 23 6.90 2.55 -5.98
CA LYS A 23 7.84 2.14 -7.05
C LYS A 23 9.29 2.14 -6.59
N GLN A 24 9.72 3.16 -5.85
CA GLN A 24 11.08 3.24 -5.32
C GLN A 24 11.37 2.12 -4.30
N PHE A 25 10.34 1.66 -3.60
CA PHE A 25 10.43 0.56 -2.64
C PHE A 25 10.23 -0.82 -3.30
N GLY A 26 10.01 -0.90 -4.62
CA GLY A 26 9.82 -2.15 -5.34
C GLY A 26 8.51 -2.88 -4.99
N LEU A 27 7.48 -2.14 -4.57
CA LEU A 27 6.21 -2.71 -4.10
C LEU A 27 5.14 -2.85 -5.18
N VAL A 28 5.38 -2.32 -6.38
CA VAL A 28 4.34 -2.13 -7.40
C VAL A 28 4.43 -3.18 -8.49
N PHE A 29 3.27 -3.75 -8.83
CA PHE A 29 3.13 -4.76 -9.86
C PHE A 29 2.28 -4.23 -11.01
N GLN A 30 2.78 -4.42 -12.23
CA GLN A 30 2.01 -4.22 -13.45
C GLN A 30 1.05 -5.39 -13.61
N LEU A 31 -0.24 -5.10 -13.82
CA LEU A 31 -1.22 -6.14 -14.08
C LEU A 31 -1.26 -6.48 -15.57
N GLU A 32 -1.40 -7.77 -15.87
CA GLU A 32 -1.67 -8.24 -17.23
C GLU A 32 -3.11 -7.93 -17.65
N ASP A 33 -3.33 -7.67 -18.94
CA ASP A 33 -4.64 -7.37 -19.53
C ASP A 33 -5.74 -8.36 -19.15
N LYS A 34 -5.39 -9.64 -19.04
CA LYS A 34 -6.34 -10.70 -18.64
C LYS A 34 -6.89 -10.49 -17.23
N LEU A 35 -6.03 -10.06 -16.30
CA LEU A 35 -6.42 -9.81 -14.91
C LEU A 35 -7.25 -8.53 -14.80
N ILE A 36 -6.89 -7.49 -15.57
CA ILE A 36 -7.68 -6.25 -15.67
C ILE A 36 -9.09 -6.56 -16.17
N ALA A 37 -9.21 -7.35 -17.25
CA ALA A 37 -10.50 -7.76 -17.80
C ALA A 37 -11.32 -8.60 -16.80
N LEU A 38 -10.67 -9.43 -15.97
CA LEU A 38 -11.33 -10.18 -14.91
C LEU A 38 -11.87 -9.24 -13.82
N TYR A 39 -11.08 -8.28 -13.36
CA TYR A 39 -11.50 -7.29 -12.37
C TYR A 39 -12.68 -6.45 -12.86
N GLN A 40 -12.68 -6.02 -14.11
CA GLN A 40 -13.82 -5.32 -14.71
C GLN A 40 -15.11 -6.16 -14.68
N LYS A 41 -15.01 -7.47 -14.98
CA LYS A 41 -16.17 -8.39 -14.87
C LYS A 41 -16.66 -8.55 -13.43
N MET A 42 -15.79 -8.38 -12.45
CA MET A 42 -16.14 -8.35 -11.02
C MET A 42 -16.63 -6.99 -10.54
N GLY A 43 -16.76 -6.00 -11.44
CA GLY A 43 -17.19 -4.64 -11.10
C GLY A 43 -16.08 -3.76 -10.51
N ILE A 44 -14.83 -4.19 -10.59
CA ILE A 44 -13.65 -3.46 -10.11
C ILE A 44 -13.06 -2.69 -11.29
N ASP A 45 -13.30 -1.38 -11.33
CA ASP A 45 -12.75 -0.47 -12.33
C ASP A 45 -11.52 0.26 -11.76
N LEU A 46 -10.33 -0.25 -12.08
CA LEU A 46 -9.06 0.30 -11.58
C LEU A 46 -8.83 1.73 -12.08
N VAL A 47 -9.14 2.01 -13.35
CA VAL A 47 -8.93 3.33 -13.95
C VAL A 47 -9.76 4.37 -13.22
N LYS A 48 -11.02 4.03 -12.92
CA LYS A 48 -11.89 4.89 -12.13
C LYS A 48 -11.44 5.02 -10.68
N SER A 49 -10.99 3.94 -10.04
CA SER A 49 -10.61 3.95 -8.61
C SER A 49 -9.28 4.65 -8.31
N GLN A 50 -8.33 4.59 -9.25
CA GLN A 50 -6.98 5.14 -9.10
C GLN A 50 -6.81 6.47 -9.84
N GLU A 51 -7.80 6.85 -10.65
CA GLU A 51 -7.80 8.06 -11.47
C GLU A 51 -6.60 8.14 -12.44
N ASN A 52 -6.07 7.00 -12.87
CA ASN A 52 -4.99 6.87 -13.84
C ASN A 52 -5.16 5.63 -14.73
N GLN A 53 -4.29 5.47 -15.74
CA GLN A 53 -4.31 4.31 -16.66
C GLN A 53 -3.09 3.39 -16.49
N ASN A 54 -2.42 3.46 -15.34
CA ASN A 54 -1.17 2.75 -15.13
C ASN A 54 -1.39 1.23 -14.99
N ASN A 55 -2.59 0.80 -14.56
CA ASN A 55 -2.94 -0.60 -14.31
C ASN A 55 -1.95 -1.29 -13.35
N GLU A 56 -1.64 -0.59 -12.27
CA GLU A 56 -0.68 -0.99 -11.26
C GLU A 56 -1.38 -1.28 -9.93
N LEU A 57 -0.87 -2.24 -9.16
CA LEU A 57 -1.27 -2.42 -7.77
C LEU A 57 -0.05 -2.50 -6.86
N PRO A 58 -0.02 -1.73 -5.76
CA PRO A 58 0.99 -1.89 -4.74
C PRO A 58 0.67 -3.09 -3.82
N ILE A 59 1.70 -3.84 -3.42
CA ILE A 59 1.60 -4.78 -2.31
C ILE A 59 1.70 -4.01 -0.99
N PRO A 60 0.82 -4.31 -0.01
CA PRO A 60 0.92 -3.72 1.33
C PRO A 60 2.25 -4.07 2.00
N ALA A 61 2.92 -3.07 2.54
CA ALA A 61 4.15 -3.24 3.31
C ALA A 61 4.12 -2.39 4.58
N THR A 62 4.78 -2.88 5.62
CA THR A 62 4.96 -2.18 6.90
C THR A 62 6.45 -1.98 7.16
N TYR A 63 6.85 -0.74 7.41
CA TYR A 63 8.23 -0.39 7.75
C TYR A 63 8.26 0.30 9.11
N VAL A 64 9.24 -0.07 9.94
CA VAL A 64 9.62 0.68 11.14
C VAL A 64 10.94 1.36 10.84
N VAL A 65 10.96 2.69 10.92
CA VAL A 65 12.12 3.52 10.55
C VAL A 65 12.54 4.33 11.77
N ASN A 66 13.83 4.32 12.10
CA ASN A 66 14.35 5.10 13.22
C ASN A 66 14.51 6.59 12.88
N THR A 67 14.89 7.40 13.86
CA THR A 67 15.01 8.87 13.74
C THR A 67 16.12 9.35 12.80
N VAL A 68 17.04 8.46 12.38
CA VAL A 68 18.10 8.77 11.40
C VAL A 68 17.79 8.19 10.02
N GLY A 69 16.56 7.71 9.79
CA GLY A 69 16.11 7.22 8.48
C GLY A 69 16.51 5.79 8.14
N VAL A 70 16.93 4.99 9.12
CA VAL A 70 17.29 3.57 8.92
C VAL A 70 16.08 2.69 9.20
N ILE A 71 15.77 1.81 8.26
CA ILE A 71 14.74 0.78 8.41
C ILE A 71 15.22 -0.26 9.44
N LYS A 72 14.45 -0.41 10.53
CA LYS A 72 14.65 -1.40 11.60
C LYS A 72 13.86 -2.68 11.36
N LEU A 73 12.70 -2.56 10.73
CA LEU A 73 11.85 -3.68 10.33
C LEU A 73 11.23 -3.37 8.97
N ALA A 74 11.19 -4.38 8.10
CA ALA A 74 10.46 -4.37 6.84
C ALA A 74 9.63 -5.66 6.75
N TYR A 75 8.33 -5.52 6.59
CA TYR A 75 7.41 -6.63 6.37
C TYR A 75 6.63 -6.42 5.08
N LEU A 76 6.66 -7.42 4.21
CA LEU A 76 5.86 -7.49 2.99
C LEU A 76 5.43 -8.95 2.76
N ASN A 77 4.24 -9.15 2.20
CA ASN A 77 3.73 -10.47 1.88
C ASN A 77 3.03 -10.45 0.53
N SER A 78 3.36 -11.41 -0.35
CA SER A 78 2.70 -11.56 -1.64
C SER A 78 1.21 -11.87 -1.50
N ASP A 79 0.84 -12.55 -0.41
CA ASP A 79 -0.54 -12.66 0.01
C ASP A 79 -0.96 -11.34 0.66
N TYR A 80 -1.59 -10.47 -0.13
CA TYR A 80 -2.06 -9.14 0.30
C TYR A 80 -3.16 -9.19 1.37
N THR A 81 -3.61 -10.37 1.82
CA THR A 81 -4.50 -10.50 2.98
C THR A 81 -3.73 -10.63 4.29
N LYS A 82 -2.44 -10.98 4.23
CA LYS A 82 -1.56 -11.04 5.40
C LYS A 82 -0.99 -9.66 5.70
N ARG A 83 -0.96 -9.31 6.99
CA ARG A 83 -0.43 -8.05 7.52
C ARG A 83 0.56 -8.37 8.64
N LEU A 84 1.44 -7.42 8.90
CA LEU A 84 2.27 -7.47 10.11
C LEU A 84 1.36 -7.34 11.33
N GLU A 85 1.58 -8.16 12.36
CA GLU A 85 0.91 -8.00 13.64
C GLU A 85 1.38 -6.69 14.30
N PRO A 86 0.49 -5.81 14.78
CA PRO A 86 0.88 -4.50 15.32
C PRO A 86 1.92 -4.57 16.44
N MET A 87 1.87 -5.61 17.27
CA MET A 87 2.84 -5.80 18.36
C MET A 87 4.25 -6.13 17.86
N ASP A 88 4.38 -6.78 16.70
CA ASP A 88 5.70 -7.02 16.09
C ASP A 88 6.33 -5.71 15.61
N ALA A 89 5.51 -4.75 15.15
CA ALA A 89 5.99 -3.41 14.80
C ALA A 89 6.48 -2.65 16.02
N VAL A 90 5.78 -2.76 17.16
CA VAL A 90 6.17 -2.11 18.42
C VAL A 90 7.46 -2.73 18.97
N ALA A 91 7.59 -4.05 18.94
CA ALA A 91 8.78 -4.76 19.40
C ALA A 91 10.06 -4.40 18.60
N ALA A 92 9.92 -3.90 17.37
CA ALA A 92 11.04 -3.43 16.56
C ALA A 92 11.53 -2.01 16.92
N LEU A 93 10.90 -1.34 17.89
CA LEU A 93 11.30 -0.02 18.38
C LEU A 93 12.36 -0.10 19.49
N ASP A 94 12.50 -1.26 20.14
CA ASP A 94 13.48 -1.54 21.20
C ASP A 94 14.90 -1.80 20.64
#